data_AF-A0A061NQA7-F1
#
_entry.id   AF-A0A061NQA7-F1
#
_cell.length_a   1.000
_cell.length_b   1.000
_cell.length_c   1.000
_cell.angle_alpha   90.00
_cell.angle_beta   90.00
_cell.angle_gamma   90.00
#
_symmetry.space_group_name_H-M   'P 1'
#
loop_
_entity.id
_entity.type
_entity.pdbx_description
1 polymer ?
#
loop_
_entity_poly.entity_id
_entity_poly.type
_entity_poly.pdbx_seq_one_letter_code
_entity_poly.pdbx_strand_id
1 'polypeptide(L)'
;MAEENNQSGMTRRDFLKNSGLVVGGVVGGGILGSLLTNSFTDETSPATDTEGEQTDQSGGEQLTKARMFFKRQEDFRVLSAAVERIFPEDDSGPGAVALAVPFFIDKQLAGEYGFNSREYMEGPFHEGAPTQGPQTGMRRREVFLYGVSKIQEIAQDEHGEASLTLMANNKMRF
;
A
#
# COMPACT_ATOMS: atom_id res chain seq x y z
N MET A 1 -67.65 -7.45 -12.91
CA MET A 1 -66.64 -6.52 -13.45
C MET A 1 -65.86 -5.97 -12.28
N ALA A 2 -64.62 -6.41 -12.08
CA ALA A 2 -63.71 -5.82 -11.12
C ALA A 2 -62.52 -5.28 -11.94
N GLU A 3 -62.30 -3.98 -11.87
CA GLU A 3 -61.21 -3.31 -12.58
C GLU A 3 -59.90 -3.46 -11.79
N GLU A 4 -58.85 -3.84 -12.49
CA GLU A 4 -57.50 -4.09 -11.98
C GLU A 4 -56.70 -2.77 -12.01
N ASN A 5 -56.38 -2.23 -10.82
CA ASN A 5 -55.61 -0.99 -10.68
C ASN A 5 -54.11 -1.29 -10.73
N ASN A 6 -53.51 -1.23 -11.92
CA ASN A 6 -52.08 -1.47 -12.12
C ASN A 6 -51.28 -0.17 -11.87
N GLN A 7 -50.83 0.04 -10.63
CA GLN A 7 -49.93 1.13 -10.29
C GLN A 7 -48.50 0.80 -10.73
N SER A 8 -48.10 1.31 -11.89
CA SER A 8 -46.72 1.27 -12.36
C SER A 8 -45.86 2.23 -11.53
N GLY A 9 -45.16 1.69 -10.53
CA GLY A 9 -44.16 2.43 -9.75
C GLY A 9 -42.85 2.58 -10.53
N MET A 10 -42.25 3.77 -10.50
CA MET A 10 -40.97 4.05 -11.14
C MET A 10 -39.89 3.05 -10.71
N THR A 11 -39.16 2.49 -11.67
CA THR A 11 -38.13 1.48 -11.38
C THR A 11 -36.81 2.14 -10.99
N ARG A 12 -35.95 1.43 -10.25
CA ARG A 12 -34.60 1.89 -9.87
C ARG A 12 -33.74 2.28 -11.09
N ARG A 13 -34.03 1.68 -12.25
CA ARG A 13 -33.35 1.97 -13.52
C ARG A 13 -33.81 3.29 -14.14
N ASP A 14 -35.10 3.63 -14.00
CA ASP A 14 -35.64 4.92 -14.45
C ASP A 14 -35.12 6.06 -13.55
N PHE A 15 -34.96 5.80 -12.26
CA PHE A 15 -34.30 6.73 -11.34
C PHE A 15 -32.86 7.03 -11.75
N LEU A 16 -32.05 6.00 -12.05
CA LEU A 16 -30.65 6.20 -12.45
C LEU A 16 -30.48 6.86 -13.83
N LYS A 17 -31.42 6.64 -14.76
CA LYS A 17 -31.43 7.34 -16.05
C LYS A 17 -31.73 8.82 -15.89
N ASN A 18 -32.62 9.18 -14.96
CA ASN A 18 -33.08 10.54 -14.80
C ASN A 18 -32.29 11.34 -13.74
N SER A 19 -31.47 10.70 -12.90
CA SER A 19 -30.67 11.37 -11.86
C SER A 19 -29.39 12.04 -12.36
N GLY A 20 -29.07 11.94 -13.66
CA GLY A 20 -27.83 12.47 -14.25
C GLY A 20 -27.87 13.90 -14.79
N LEU A 21 -29.02 14.59 -14.75
CA LEU A 21 -29.20 15.94 -15.29
C LEU A 21 -29.52 16.95 -14.18
N VAL A 22 -28.55 17.24 -13.30
CA VAL A 22 -28.57 18.48 -12.50
C VAL A 22 -27.79 19.53 -13.29
N VAL A 23 -28.52 20.30 -14.09
CA VAL A 23 -28.09 21.60 -14.59
C VAL A 23 -28.08 22.54 -13.38
N GLY A 24 -26.92 22.67 -12.74
CA GLY A 24 -26.69 23.63 -11.66
C GLY A 24 -26.85 25.05 -12.18
N GLY A 25 -27.86 25.76 -11.66
CA GLY A 25 -28.07 27.17 -11.92
C GLY A 25 -26.92 28.02 -11.36
N VAL A 26 -26.42 28.93 -12.20
CA VAL A 26 -25.44 29.96 -11.85
C VAL A 26 -26.16 31.09 -11.09
N VAL A 27 -25.80 31.31 -9.82
CA VAL A 27 -25.99 32.61 -9.16
C VAL A 27 -24.76 32.92 -8.31
N GLY A 28 -23.87 33.77 -8.82
CA GLY A 28 -23.00 34.62 -8.00
C GLY A 28 -21.51 34.27 -7.90
N GLY A 29 -20.70 34.88 -8.79
CA GLY A 29 -19.36 35.40 -8.44
C GLY A 29 -18.14 34.49 -8.66
N GLY A 30 -17.35 34.80 -9.70
CA GLY A 30 -15.96 34.32 -9.85
C GLY A 30 -15.62 33.84 -11.26
N ILE A 31 -15.15 34.76 -12.11
CA ILE A 31 -14.43 34.45 -13.35
C ILE A 31 -13.07 33.84 -13.00
N LEU A 32 -12.68 32.75 -13.69
CA LEU A 32 -11.33 32.44 -14.21
C LEU A 32 -11.14 30.92 -14.38
N GLY A 33 -11.00 30.48 -15.63
CA GLY A 33 -10.13 29.36 -15.98
C GLY A 33 -10.76 27.98 -16.14
N SER A 34 -11.36 27.73 -17.30
CA SER A 34 -10.84 26.74 -18.27
C SER A 34 -11.97 26.23 -19.16
N LEU A 35 -11.83 26.53 -20.43
CA LEU A 35 -12.79 26.42 -21.51
C LEU A 35 -12.31 25.29 -22.41
N LEU A 36 -12.81 24.07 -22.22
CA LEU A 36 -12.65 22.96 -23.17
C LEU A 36 -13.94 22.13 -23.23
N THR A 37 -14.98 22.73 -23.81
CA THR A 37 -16.11 22.00 -24.37
C THR A 37 -15.83 21.77 -25.85
N ASN A 38 -15.32 20.59 -26.19
CA ASN A 38 -15.30 20.16 -27.59
C ASN A 38 -15.95 18.78 -27.68
N SER A 39 -17.17 18.75 -28.22
CA SER A 39 -17.73 17.71 -29.09
C SER A 39 -19.24 17.92 -29.10
N PHE A 40 -19.81 18.30 -30.24
CA PHE A 40 -21.14 17.93 -30.76
C PHE A 40 -21.58 18.97 -31.79
N THR A 41 -21.02 18.90 -33.01
CA THR A 41 -21.72 19.16 -34.28
C THR A 41 -20.92 18.55 -35.44
N ASP A 42 -21.54 17.53 -36.02
CA ASP A 42 -21.54 17.00 -37.40
C ASP A 42 -20.27 16.57 -38.17
N GLU A 43 -20.39 15.30 -38.59
CA GLU A 43 -20.01 14.66 -39.85
C GLU A 43 -18.62 14.91 -40.46
N THR A 44 -17.70 13.99 -40.14
CA THR A 44 -16.87 13.25 -41.13
C THR A 44 -16.32 12.00 -40.43
N SER A 45 -16.75 10.79 -40.86
CA SER A 45 -16.00 9.55 -40.56
C SER A 45 -14.91 9.41 -41.64
N PRO A 46 -13.65 9.06 -41.29
CA PRO A 46 -13.32 7.67 -40.98
C PRO A 46 -12.17 7.46 -39.95
N ALA A 47 -11.98 6.19 -39.58
CA ALA A 47 -10.86 5.61 -38.81
C ALA A 47 -10.87 5.88 -37.29
N THR A 48 -11.35 4.89 -36.55
CA THR A 48 -11.07 4.74 -35.13
C THR A 48 -9.62 4.26 -34.98
N ASP A 49 -8.67 5.19 -34.99
CA ASP A 49 -7.40 4.96 -34.32
C ASP A 49 -7.72 4.79 -32.84
N THR A 50 -7.55 3.57 -32.37
CA THR A 50 -7.48 3.28 -30.94
C THR A 50 -6.19 3.93 -30.45
N GLU A 51 -6.28 5.21 -30.07
CA GLU A 51 -5.30 5.84 -29.20
C GLU A 51 -5.29 5.00 -27.93
N GLY A 52 -4.32 4.09 -27.85
CA GLY A 52 -4.08 3.33 -26.64
C GLY A 52 -3.92 4.31 -25.49
N GLU A 53 -4.72 4.11 -24.46
CA GLU A 53 -4.40 4.57 -23.12
C GLU A 53 -2.96 4.13 -22.84
N GLN A 54 -2.01 5.05 -23.02
CA GLN A 54 -0.76 5.01 -22.29
C GLN A 54 -1.15 5.22 -20.84
N THR A 55 -1.58 4.13 -20.20
CA THR A 55 -1.64 4.03 -18.76
C THR A 55 -0.22 4.33 -18.31
N ASP A 56 -0.05 5.47 -17.65
CA ASP A 56 1.20 5.85 -17.00
C ASP A 56 1.49 4.80 -15.92
N GLN A 57 2.16 3.71 -16.32
CA GLN A 57 2.54 2.57 -15.47
C GLN A 57 3.47 3.03 -14.32
N SER A 58 4.00 4.25 -14.38
CA SER A 58 4.85 4.83 -13.35
C SER A 58 4.09 5.09 -12.04
N GLY A 59 2.79 5.41 -12.10
CA GLY A 59 1.99 5.73 -10.92
C GLY A 59 1.73 4.53 -10.02
N GLY A 60 1.39 3.37 -10.59
CA GLY A 60 1.10 2.14 -9.82
C GLY A 60 2.34 1.55 -9.12
N GLU A 61 3.50 1.63 -9.78
CA GLU A 61 4.78 1.22 -9.19
C GLU A 61 5.19 2.14 -8.03
N GLN A 62 5.02 3.45 -8.18
CA GLN A 62 5.32 4.44 -7.14
C GLN A 62 4.40 4.30 -5.91
N LEU A 63 3.10 4.05 -6.11
CA LEU A 63 2.17 3.79 -5.01
C LEU A 63 2.55 2.51 -4.23
N THR A 64 3.01 1.49 -4.93
CA THR A 64 3.47 0.24 -4.30
C THR A 64 4.73 0.46 -3.45
N LYS A 65 5.56 1.44 -3.80
CA LYS A 65 6.77 1.85 -3.07
C LYS A 65 6.54 2.94 -2.01
N ALA A 66 5.30 3.24 -1.65
CA ALA A 66 5.00 4.09 -0.49
C ALA A 66 5.09 3.29 0.83
N ARG A 67 5.75 3.88 1.85
CA ARG A 67 5.82 3.35 3.23
C ARG A 67 4.61 3.78 4.05
N MET A 68 4.14 2.91 4.93
CA MET A 68 2.98 3.09 5.79
C MET A 68 3.32 2.92 7.28
N PHE A 69 4.23 2.01 7.64
CA PHE A 69 4.54 1.71 9.04
C PHE A 69 5.85 2.36 9.51
N PHE A 70 6.96 2.09 8.83
CA PHE A 70 8.27 2.62 9.21
C PHE A 70 8.36 4.10 8.87
N LYS A 71 8.33 4.94 9.90
CA LYS A 71 8.46 6.40 9.77
C LYS A 71 9.92 6.81 9.55
N ARG A 72 10.80 6.29 10.40
CA ARG A 72 12.25 6.52 10.34
C ARG A 72 12.83 5.87 9.10
N GLN A 73 13.58 6.63 8.32
CA GLN A 73 14.15 6.16 7.06
C GLN A 73 15.28 5.17 7.32
N GLU A 74 16.03 5.40 8.40
CA GLU A 74 17.07 4.54 8.92
C GLU A 74 16.54 3.13 9.20
N ASP A 75 15.48 2.98 9.99
CA ASP A 75 14.89 1.66 10.30
C ASP A 75 14.49 0.92 9.03
N PHE A 76 13.83 1.60 8.10
CA PHE A 76 13.42 0.99 6.84
C PHE A 76 14.63 0.55 6.00
N ARG A 77 15.72 1.32 5.99
CA ARG A 77 16.95 0.91 5.29
C ARG A 77 17.59 -0.30 5.97
N VAL A 78 17.60 -0.37 7.30
CA VAL A 78 18.14 -1.53 8.03
C VAL A 78 17.31 -2.78 7.73
N LEU A 79 15.97 -2.67 7.77
CA LEU A 79 15.09 -3.75 7.32
C LEU A 79 15.41 -4.16 5.87
N SER A 80 15.56 -3.19 4.96
CA SER A 80 15.81 -3.46 3.54
C SER A 80 17.13 -4.20 3.33
N ALA A 81 18.19 -3.78 4.02
CA ALA A 81 19.48 -4.43 3.96
C ALA A 81 19.45 -5.83 4.60
N ALA A 82 18.71 -6.00 5.69
CA ALA A 82 18.52 -7.30 6.34
C ALA A 82 17.82 -8.30 5.42
N VAL A 83 16.74 -7.90 4.74
CA VAL A 83 16.02 -8.82 3.83
C VAL A 83 16.80 -9.11 2.55
N GLU A 84 17.56 -8.15 2.02
CA GLU A 84 18.46 -8.40 0.89
C GLU A 84 19.55 -9.40 1.24
N ARG A 85 20.05 -9.36 2.48
CA ARG A 85 21.02 -10.35 2.97
C ARG A 85 20.43 -11.75 3.06
N ILE A 86 19.14 -11.89 3.37
CA ILE A 86 18.45 -13.18 3.46
C ILE A 86 18.18 -13.74 2.07
N PHE A 87 17.76 -12.90 1.12
CA PHE A 87 17.46 -13.28 -0.25
C PHE A 87 18.12 -12.30 -1.22
N PRO A 88 19.43 -12.48 -1.48
CA PRO A 88 20.18 -11.60 -2.37
C PRO A 88 19.85 -11.89 -3.83
N GLU A 89 20.14 -10.91 -4.69
CA GLU A 89 20.17 -11.15 -6.14
C GLU A 89 21.22 -12.20 -6.52
N ASP A 90 20.85 -13.11 -7.41
CA ASP A 90 21.72 -14.15 -7.94
C ASP A 90 21.44 -14.40 -9.44
N ASP A 91 22.18 -15.34 -10.04
CA ASP A 91 21.99 -15.70 -11.45
C ASP A 91 20.59 -16.26 -11.76
N SER A 92 19.84 -16.67 -10.73
CA SER A 92 18.48 -17.23 -10.85
C SER A 92 17.40 -16.15 -10.81
N GLY A 93 17.68 -14.95 -10.31
CA GLY A 93 16.71 -13.87 -10.29
C GLY A 93 17.01 -12.69 -9.37
N PRO A 94 16.07 -11.73 -9.34
CA PRO A 94 16.19 -10.50 -8.56
C PRO A 94 16.15 -10.76 -7.05
N GLY A 95 16.90 -9.96 -6.29
CA GLY A 95 16.91 -9.99 -4.83
C GLY A 95 15.66 -9.40 -4.17
N ALA A 96 15.60 -9.48 -2.85
CA ALA A 96 14.45 -9.07 -2.05
C ALA A 96 14.04 -7.61 -2.24
N VAL A 97 15.01 -6.69 -2.37
CA VAL A 97 14.77 -5.27 -2.56
C VAL A 97 14.19 -4.99 -3.95
N ALA A 98 14.74 -5.63 -4.99
CA ALA A 98 14.21 -5.53 -6.35
C ALA A 98 12.77 -6.08 -6.44
N LEU A 99 12.46 -7.12 -5.68
CA LEU A 99 11.11 -7.68 -5.52
C LEU A 99 10.19 -6.89 -4.57
N ALA A 100 10.63 -5.73 -4.08
CA ALA A 100 9.87 -4.85 -3.17
C ALA A 100 9.42 -5.52 -1.85
N VAL A 101 10.12 -6.56 -1.40
CA VAL A 101 9.85 -7.27 -0.12
C VAL A 101 9.82 -6.32 1.09
N PRO A 102 10.73 -5.32 1.24
CA PRO A 102 10.65 -4.39 2.37
C PRO A 102 9.33 -3.63 2.45
N PHE A 103 8.76 -3.25 1.30
CA PHE A 103 7.47 -2.56 1.22
C PHE A 103 6.29 -3.47 1.49
N PHE A 104 6.39 -4.76 1.13
CA PHE A 104 5.40 -5.75 1.52
C PHE A 104 5.36 -5.91 3.04
N ILE A 105 6.53 -6.10 3.69
CA ILE A 105 6.63 -6.22 5.15
C ILE A 105 6.07 -4.96 5.83
N ASP A 106 6.48 -3.78 5.39
CA ASP A 106 5.99 -2.51 5.93
C ASP A 106 4.45 -2.40 5.91
N LYS A 107 3.81 -2.82 4.81
CA LYS A 107 2.34 -2.85 4.69
C LYS A 107 1.71 -3.91 5.59
N GLN A 108 2.32 -5.10 5.71
CA GLN A 108 1.84 -6.14 6.64
C GLN A 108 1.89 -5.66 8.09
N LEU A 109 2.94 -4.92 8.48
CA LEU A 109 3.08 -4.36 9.82
C LEU A 109 2.13 -3.19 10.08
N ALA A 110 1.71 -2.47 9.03
CA ALA A 110 0.65 -1.46 9.10
C ALA A 110 -0.76 -2.07 9.16
N GLY A 111 -0.93 -3.34 8.76
CA GLY A 111 -2.22 -4.04 8.68
C GLY A 111 -2.50 -4.98 9.86
N GLU A 112 -3.56 -5.79 9.72
CA GLU A 112 -4.05 -6.73 10.75
C GLU A 112 -2.94 -7.65 11.30
N TYR A 113 -2.01 -8.08 10.45
CA TYR A 113 -0.88 -8.91 10.83
C TYR A 113 0.00 -8.21 11.89
N GLY A 114 0.37 -6.95 11.63
CA GLY A 114 1.16 -6.14 12.57
C GLY A 114 0.44 -5.81 13.86
N PHE A 115 -0.90 -5.74 13.82
CA PHE A 115 -1.76 -5.50 14.99
C PHE A 115 -2.15 -6.76 15.76
N ASN A 116 -1.78 -7.95 15.29
CA ASN A 116 -2.20 -9.23 15.87
C ASN A 116 -3.74 -9.36 15.97
N SER A 117 -4.50 -8.81 15.01
CA SER A 117 -5.95 -8.70 15.11
C SER A 117 -6.70 -10.04 15.20
N ARG A 118 -6.03 -11.14 14.86
CA ARG A 118 -6.58 -12.51 14.87
C ARG A 118 -6.02 -13.36 16.01
N GLU A 119 -5.20 -12.78 16.88
CA GLU A 119 -4.57 -13.48 18.00
C GLU A 119 -5.07 -12.97 19.33
N TYR A 120 -5.09 -13.88 20.29
CA TYR A 120 -5.34 -13.52 21.68
C TYR A 120 -4.11 -12.84 22.25
N MET A 121 -4.27 -11.57 22.63
CA MET A 121 -3.20 -10.69 23.14
C MET A 121 -3.53 -10.15 24.53
N GLU A 122 -4.43 -10.80 25.26
CA GLU A 122 -4.76 -10.44 26.63
C GLU A 122 -3.87 -11.23 27.61
N GLY A 123 -3.36 -10.54 28.62
CA GLY A 123 -2.45 -11.13 29.59
C GLY A 123 -3.16 -12.11 30.56
N PRO A 124 -2.42 -12.64 31.54
CA PRO A 124 -1.01 -12.38 31.82
C PRO A 124 -0.06 -13.12 30.86
N PHE A 125 1.10 -12.51 30.59
CA PHE A 125 2.18 -13.13 29.81
C PHE A 125 3.23 -13.70 30.77
N HIS A 126 3.63 -14.95 30.55
CA HIS A 126 4.64 -15.66 31.34
C HIS A 126 5.69 -16.27 30.42
N GLU A 127 6.89 -16.52 30.94
CA GLU A 127 7.89 -17.29 30.19
C GLU A 127 7.34 -18.70 29.92
N GLY A 128 7.15 -19.02 28.64
CA GLY A 128 6.63 -20.32 28.21
C GLY A 128 7.68 -21.42 28.30
N ALA A 129 7.24 -22.67 28.31
CA ALA A 129 8.15 -23.80 28.15
C ALA A 129 8.84 -23.72 26.77
N PRO A 130 10.03 -24.34 26.57
CA PRO A 130 10.76 -24.28 25.30
C PRO A 130 9.96 -24.72 24.06
N THR A 131 8.91 -25.53 24.26
CA THR A 131 8.03 -26.04 23.20
C THR A 131 6.81 -25.16 22.91
N GLN A 132 6.56 -24.13 23.72
CA GLN A 132 5.36 -23.28 23.64
C GLN A 132 5.55 -21.99 22.85
N GLY A 133 6.78 -21.73 22.39
CA GLY A 133 7.14 -20.51 21.69
C GLY A 133 7.08 -19.25 22.57
N PRO A 134 7.39 -18.07 21.99
CA PRO A 134 7.39 -16.81 22.73
C PRO A 134 5.98 -16.41 23.17
N GLN A 135 5.84 -16.07 24.46
CA GLN A 135 4.60 -15.59 25.07
C GLN A 135 4.80 -14.12 25.45
N THR A 136 4.61 -13.21 24.49
CA THR A 136 4.87 -11.78 24.67
C THR A 136 3.61 -10.95 24.40
N GLY A 137 3.44 -9.88 25.17
CA GLY A 137 2.41 -8.88 24.91
C GLY A 137 2.77 -7.88 23.82
N MET A 138 3.99 -7.94 23.28
CA MET A 138 4.38 -7.09 22.16
C MET A 138 3.67 -7.52 20.90
N ARG A 139 3.05 -6.56 20.21
CA ARG A 139 2.51 -6.79 18.88
C ARG A 139 3.64 -7.05 17.90
N ARG A 140 3.37 -7.77 16.80
CA ARG A 140 4.38 -8.08 15.78
C ARG A 140 5.09 -6.85 15.27
N ARG A 141 4.35 -5.78 15.01
CA ARG A 141 4.93 -4.49 14.58
C ARG A 141 5.95 -3.92 15.57
N GLU A 142 5.74 -4.12 16.87
CA GLU A 142 6.65 -3.68 17.93
C GLU A 142 7.89 -4.57 17.98
N VAL A 143 7.71 -5.89 17.85
CA VAL A 143 8.82 -6.85 17.76
C VAL A 143 9.72 -6.53 16.55
N PHE A 144 9.15 -6.26 15.38
CA PHE A 144 9.92 -5.90 14.18
C PHE A 144 10.66 -4.57 14.36
N LEU A 145 9.99 -3.53 14.88
CA LEU A 145 10.63 -2.23 15.11
C LEU A 145 11.78 -2.32 16.14
N TYR A 146 11.57 -3.09 17.22
CA TYR A 146 12.60 -3.35 18.22
C TYR A 146 13.77 -4.12 17.62
N GLY A 147 13.52 -5.20 16.88
CA GLY A 147 14.55 -6.01 16.24
C GLY A 147 15.40 -5.21 15.25
N VAL A 148 14.77 -4.41 14.39
CA VAL A 148 15.45 -3.52 13.44
C VAL A 148 16.33 -2.50 14.18
N SER A 149 15.80 -1.89 15.25
CA SER A 149 16.58 -0.96 16.07
C SER A 149 17.78 -1.65 16.73
N LYS A 150 17.60 -2.89 17.20
CA LYS A 150 18.66 -3.65 17.86
C LYS A 150 19.76 -4.09 16.89
N ILE A 151 19.41 -4.44 15.65
CA ILE A 151 20.40 -4.70 14.59
C ILE A 151 21.28 -3.47 14.36
N GLN A 152 20.67 -2.29 14.31
CA GLN A 152 21.42 -1.04 14.13
C GLN A 152 22.36 -0.76 15.31
N GLU A 153 21.89 -0.95 16.54
CA GLU A 153 22.67 -0.78 17.77
C GLU A 153 23.88 -1.72 17.79
N ILE A 154 23.66 -3.03 17.60
CA ILE A 154 24.73 -4.03 17.60
C ILE A 154 25.76 -3.74 16.51
N ALA A 155 25.31 -3.36 15.31
CA ALA A 155 26.23 -3.02 14.23
C ALA A 155 27.11 -1.80 14.56
N GLN A 156 26.56 -0.81 15.26
CA GLN A 156 27.31 0.35 15.71
C GLN A 156 28.31 -0.02 16.82
N ASP A 157 27.88 -0.84 17.78
CA ASP A 157 28.72 -1.23 18.91
C ASP A 157 29.89 -2.12 18.49
N GLU A 158 29.66 -3.10 17.61
CA GLU A 158 30.69 -4.08 17.22
C GLU A 158 31.68 -3.56 16.18
N HIS A 159 31.25 -2.60 15.35
CA HIS A 159 32.02 -2.20 14.17
C HIS A 159 32.27 -0.69 14.06
N GLY A 160 31.65 0.14 14.92
CA GLY A 160 31.79 1.60 14.87
C GLY A 160 31.18 2.24 13.61
N GLU A 161 30.43 1.47 12.81
CA GLU A 161 29.84 1.90 11.54
C GLU A 161 28.32 1.71 11.58
N ALA A 162 27.59 2.47 10.74
CA ALA A 162 26.16 2.22 10.57
C ALA A 162 25.93 0.83 9.96
N SER A 163 24.89 0.10 10.42
CA SER A 163 24.60 -1.26 9.92
C SER A 163 24.51 -1.37 8.40
N LEU A 164 24.04 -0.30 7.74
CA LEU A 164 23.95 -0.19 6.30
C LEU A 164 25.30 -0.36 5.59
N THR A 165 26.38 0.20 6.16
CA THR A 165 27.73 0.08 5.62
C THR A 165 28.27 -1.34 5.78
N LEU A 166 27.90 -2.03 6.87
CA LEU A 166 28.38 -3.38 7.16
C LEU A 166 27.64 -4.45 6.38
N MET A 167 26.32 -4.28 6.22
CA MET A 167 25.49 -5.18 5.43
C MET A 167 25.82 -5.09 3.93
N ALA A 168 26.08 -3.89 3.40
CA ALA A 168 26.54 -3.70 2.03
C ALA A 168 27.92 -4.35 1.75
N ASN A 169 28.77 -4.43 2.77
CA ASN A 169 30.13 -4.99 2.66
C ASN A 169 30.22 -6.47 3.09
N ASN A 170 29.10 -7.15 3.35
CA ASN A 170 29.04 -8.54 3.79
C ASN A 170 29.85 -8.84 5.09
N LYS A 171 30.04 -7.83 5.96
CA LYS A 171 30.93 -7.91 7.14
C LYS A 171 30.25 -8.32 8.45
N MET A 172 28.92 -8.25 8.53
CA MET A 172 28.16 -8.74 9.70
C MET A 172 27.90 -10.25 9.59
N ARG A 173 28.43 -11.05 10.50
CA ARG A 173 28.07 -12.48 10.66
C ARG A 173 27.13 -12.61 11.87
N PHE A 174 25.95 -13.17 11.64
CA PHE A 174 25.03 -13.58 12.69
C PHE A 174 25.42 -14.96 13.23
#